data_AF-A0A5B1CKQ1-F1
#
_entry.id   AF-A0A5B1CKQ1-F1
#
_cell.length_a   1.000
_cell.length_b   1.000
_cell.length_c   1.000
_cell.angle_alpha   90.00
_cell.angle_beta   90.00
_cell.angle_gamma   90.00
#
_symmetry.space_group_name_H-M   'P 1'
#
loop_
_entity.id
_entity.type
_entity.pdbx_description
1 polymer ?
#
loop_
_entity_poly.entity_id
_entity_poly.type
_entity_poly.pdbx_seq_one_letter_code
_entity_poly.pdbx_strand_id
1 'polypeptide(L)'
;MRGVHPDGEKIRLARSAASMTQEEVAGIAQCNVKTIRKAEQGTNRLDLRVIAAIASAFETTVSQLTIPDRNVDHHGHLLQRMDQWIHHFAASDVEGFLSLHTQDSVLEMPGAEDLFTPANCNGIDQLLNHAVVFFKSFRLIELQQKLTHSYAAERFVFLRMTASIEYIPAGRSYTACHVHEFEFREDKISRRVSVADYGELRQIIKEHEYTQSTKP
;
A
#
# COMPACT_ATOMS: atom_id res chain seq x y z
N MET A 1 19.25 -8.94 -2.51
CA MET A 1 20.38 -8.87 -1.55
C MET A 1 19.96 -7.99 -0.38
N ARG A 2 20.03 -8.49 0.87
CA ARG A 2 19.70 -7.70 2.08
C ARG A 2 20.92 -6.87 2.46
N GLY A 3 20.79 -5.56 2.50
CA GLY A 3 21.86 -4.63 2.90
C GLY A 3 21.30 -3.22 3.04
N VAL A 4 22.01 -2.33 3.71
CA VAL A 4 21.60 -0.93 3.91
C VAL A 4 22.43 -0.01 3.03
N HIS A 5 21.86 1.12 2.62
CA HIS A 5 22.59 2.15 1.88
C HIS A 5 23.34 3.07 2.87
N PRO A 6 24.68 3.05 2.90
CA PRO A 6 25.44 3.97 3.71
C PRO A 6 25.30 5.40 3.20
N ASP A 7 25.23 6.36 4.13
CA ASP A 7 25.35 7.78 3.85
C ASP A 7 26.83 8.16 3.89
N GLY A 8 27.48 8.08 2.72
CA GLY A 8 28.93 8.20 2.61
C GLY A 8 29.49 9.54 3.10
N GLU A 9 28.70 10.62 2.99
CA GLU A 9 29.07 11.94 3.51
C GLU A 9 29.06 11.94 5.04
N LYS A 10 27.98 11.44 5.67
CA LYS A 10 27.90 11.37 7.15
C LYS A 10 28.99 10.48 7.73
N ILE A 11 29.31 9.36 7.09
CA ILE A 11 30.40 8.47 7.53
C ILE A 11 31.75 9.20 7.48
N ARG A 12 32.01 9.96 6.40
CA ARG A 12 33.25 10.75 6.27
C ARG A 12 33.34 11.86 7.31
N LEU A 13 32.24 12.55 7.57
CA LEU A 13 32.15 13.58 8.60
C LEU A 13 32.36 13.00 10.01
N ALA A 14 31.68 11.90 10.34
CA ALA A 14 31.84 11.21 11.62
C ALA A 14 33.29 10.75 11.85
N ARG A 15 33.93 10.17 10.82
CA ARG A 15 35.34 9.80 10.89
C ARG A 15 36.25 11.01 11.13
N SER A 16 36.00 12.10 10.41
CA SER A 16 36.81 13.32 10.51
C SER A 16 36.65 13.98 11.88
N ALA A 17 35.44 13.96 12.45
CA ALA A 17 35.16 14.42 13.81
C ALA A 17 35.87 13.56 14.88
N ALA A 18 35.96 12.25 14.66
CA ALA A 18 36.72 11.33 15.51
C ALA A 18 38.24 11.39 15.30
N SER A 19 38.74 12.22 14.36
CA SER A 19 40.16 12.31 13.99
C SER A 19 40.79 10.97 13.58
N MET A 20 40.02 10.08 12.97
CA MET A 20 40.48 8.75 12.55
C MET A 20 40.80 8.68 11.05
N THR A 21 41.74 7.82 10.70
CA THR A 21 42.01 7.36 9.32
C THR A 21 41.06 6.24 8.91
N GLN A 22 40.98 5.92 7.60
CA GLN A 22 40.14 4.80 7.14
C GLN A 22 40.65 3.45 7.67
N GLU A 23 41.96 3.33 7.84
CA GLU A 23 42.66 2.15 8.35
C GLU A 23 42.33 1.89 9.82
N GLU A 24 42.32 2.94 10.66
CA GLU A 24 41.95 2.84 12.07
C GLU A 24 40.50 2.40 12.24
N VAL A 25 39.57 3.01 11.49
CA VAL A 25 38.15 2.61 11.51
C VAL A 25 38.00 1.17 11.05
N ALA A 26 38.72 0.76 10.01
CA ALA A 26 38.68 -0.62 9.51
C ALA A 26 39.17 -1.62 10.57
N GLY A 27 40.22 -1.26 11.32
CA GLY A 27 40.73 -2.05 12.44
C GLY A 27 39.70 -2.20 13.56
N ILE A 28 39.08 -1.11 14.01
CA ILE A 28 38.05 -1.12 15.06
C ILE A 28 36.81 -1.90 14.62
N ALA A 29 36.31 -1.64 13.41
CA ALA A 29 35.14 -2.30 12.85
C ALA A 29 35.42 -3.74 12.36
N GLN A 30 36.65 -4.24 12.53
CA GLN A 30 37.10 -5.57 12.11
C GLN A 30 36.75 -5.90 10.65
N CYS A 31 36.98 -4.95 9.75
CA CYS A 31 36.68 -5.09 8.33
C CYS A 31 37.84 -4.62 7.44
N ASN A 32 37.73 -4.85 6.13
CA ASN A 32 38.75 -4.40 5.19
C ASN A 32 38.65 -2.88 4.96
N VAL A 33 39.78 -2.16 4.84
CA VAL A 33 39.80 -0.72 4.50
C VAL A 33 39.05 -0.39 3.21
N LYS A 34 39.01 -1.31 2.24
CA LYS A 34 38.20 -1.17 1.02
C LYS A 34 36.70 -1.09 1.31
N THR A 35 36.23 -1.75 2.38
CA THR A 35 34.84 -1.69 2.83
C THR A 35 34.52 -0.30 3.40
N ILE A 36 35.42 0.29 4.21
CA ILE A 36 35.28 1.66 4.70
C ILE A 36 35.25 2.65 3.53
N ARG A 37 36.16 2.49 2.56
CA ARG A 37 36.17 3.32 1.35
C ARG A 37 34.86 3.21 0.56
N LYS A 38 34.31 2.01 0.41
CA LYS A 38 33.00 1.81 -0.23
C LYS A 38 31.86 2.45 0.57
N ALA A 39 31.91 2.39 1.90
CA ALA A 39 30.93 3.02 2.78
C ALA A 39 30.93 4.55 2.59
N GLU A 40 32.10 5.19 2.65
CA GLU A 40 32.26 6.64 2.45
C GLU A 40 31.94 7.13 1.03
N GLN A 41 31.96 6.23 0.05
CA GLN A 41 31.53 6.54 -1.31
C GLN A 41 30.00 6.48 -1.46
N GLY A 42 29.28 5.77 -0.58
CA GLY A 42 27.82 5.65 -0.65
C GLY A 42 27.29 4.84 -1.84
N THR A 43 28.16 4.21 -2.64
CA THR A 43 27.79 3.64 -3.94
C THR A 43 27.18 2.25 -3.90
N ASN A 44 27.41 1.49 -2.82
CA ASN A 44 26.99 0.10 -2.70
C ASN A 44 26.24 -0.15 -1.39
N ARG A 45 25.29 -1.09 -1.42
CA ARG A 45 24.69 -1.62 -0.20
C ARG A 45 25.75 -2.38 0.61
N LEU A 46 25.73 -2.19 1.92
CA LEU A 46 26.58 -2.91 2.85
C LEU A 46 25.74 -3.80 3.76
N ASP A 47 26.36 -4.88 4.24
CA ASP A 47 25.75 -5.72 5.26
C ASP A 47 25.48 -4.88 6.51
N LEU A 48 24.29 -5.06 7.11
CA LEU A 48 23.88 -4.33 8.30
C LEU A 48 24.88 -4.49 9.45
N ARG A 49 25.50 -5.67 9.60
CA ARG A 49 26.50 -5.94 10.64
C ARG A 49 27.75 -5.08 10.46
N VAL A 50 28.19 -4.87 9.22
CA VAL A 50 29.34 -4.01 8.91
C VAL A 50 29.02 -2.56 9.27
N ILE A 51 27.83 -2.07 8.93
CA ILE A 51 27.44 -0.70 9.27
C ILE A 51 27.26 -0.52 10.78
N ALA A 52 26.73 -1.51 11.49
CA ALA A 52 26.65 -1.49 12.95
C ALA A 52 28.05 -1.41 13.60
N ALA A 53 29.04 -2.14 13.08
CA ALA A 53 30.41 -2.08 13.56
C ALA A 53 31.05 -0.69 13.31
N ILE A 54 30.82 -0.11 12.13
CA ILE A 54 31.27 1.25 11.82
C ILE A 54 30.60 2.29 12.73
N ALA A 55 29.30 2.17 12.97
CA ALA A 55 28.57 3.05 13.88
C ALA A 55 29.12 2.98 15.31
N SER A 56 29.43 1.77 15.78
CA SER A 56 30.07 1.58 17.08
C SER A 56 31.46 2.22 17.16
N ALA A 57 32.25 2.20 16.08
CA ALA A 57 33.57 2.82 16.05
C ALA A 57 33.52 4.36 16.19
N PHE A 58 32.40 4.98 15.81
CA PHE A 58 32.17 6.42 15.94
C PHE A 58 31.27 6.79 17.13
N GLU A 59 30.91 5.83 17.99
CA GLU A 59 29.96 6.03 19.10
C GLU A 59 28.62 6.64 18.64
N THR A 60 28.12 6.20 17.47
CA THR A 60 26.88 6.68 16.85
C THR A 60 25.92 5.53 16.56
N THR A 61 24.77 5.84 15.97
CA THR A 61 23.75 4.84 15.61
C THR A 61 23.77 4.50 14.13
N VAL A 62 23.33 3.30 13.78
CA VAL A 62 23.20 2.85 12.37
C VAL A 62 22.34 3.83 11.56
N SER A 63 21.22 4.28 12.09
CA SER A 63 20.29 5.20 11.41
C SER A 63 20.91 6.55 11.09
N GLN A 64 21.90 7.00 11.88
CA GLN A 64 22.64 8.23 11.63
C GLN A 64 23.69 8.09 10.51
N LEU A 65 24.12 6.87 10.18
CA LEU A 65 25.13 6.60 9.14
C LEU A 65 24.56 5.99 7.86
N THR A 66 23.27 5.69 7.82
CA THR A 66 22.60 5.17 6.64
C THR A 66 21.70 6.23 6.01
N ILE A 67 21.57 6.17 4.69
CA ILE A 67 20.48 6.85 4.01
C ILE A 67 19.22 6.08 4.42
N PRO A 68 18.22 6.73 5.06
CA PRO A 68 16.94 6.09 5.31
C PRO A 68 16.48 5.47 4.00
N ASP A 69 16.19 4.17 4.01
CA ASP A 69 15.69 3.50 2.82
C ASP A 69 14.40 4.26 2.46
N ARG A 70 14.42 5.09 1.41
CA ARG A 70 13.30 5.98 1.06
C ARG A 70 11.99 5.18 0.89
N ASN A 71 12.12 3.87 0.70
CA ASN A 71 11.04 2.91 0.66
C ASN A 71 10.31 2.69 2.01
N VAL A 72 10.95 2.88 3.17
CA VAL A 72 10.29 2.67 4.48
C VAL A 72 9.26 3.78 4.76
N ASP A 73 9.62 5.03 4.51
CA ASP A 73 8.66 6.15 4.58
C ASP A 73 7.61 6.06 3.46
N HIS A 74 8.00 5.60 2.28
CA HIS A 74 7.07 5.40 1.17
C HIS A 74 6.01 4.34 1.50
N HIS A 75 6.40 3.18 2.04
CA HIS A 75 5.46 2.14 2.45
C HIS A 75 4.52 2.60 3.55
N GLY A 76 5.05 3.28 4.57
CA GLY A 76 4.22 3.89 5.61
C GLY A 76 3.19 4.87 5.03
N HIS A 77 3.61 5.70 4.07
CA HIS A 77 2.72 6.63 3.38
C HIS A 77 1.65 5.90 2.54
N LEU A 78 2.01 4.86 1.78
CA LEU A 78 1.05 4.09 0.99
C LEU A 78 0.02 3.37 1.88
N LEU A 79 0.45 2.84 3.03
CA LEU A 79 -0.47 2.24 4.00
C LEU A 79 -1.42 3.29 4.60
N GLN A 80 -0.92 4.48 4.91
CA GLN A 80 -1.77 5.60 5.34
C GLN A 80 -2.79 6.01 4.26
N ARG A 81 -2.41 5.97 2.97
CA ARG A 81 -3.34 6.18 1.86
C ARG A 81 -4.43 5.10 1.80
N MET A 82 -4.11 3.86 2.15
CA MET A 82 -5.12 2.80 2.22
C MET A 82 -6.08 2.98 3.39
N ASP A 83 -5.60 3.45 4.54
CA ASP A 83 -6.49 3.78 5.65
C ASP A 83 -7.46 4.91 5.28
N GLN A 84 -6.98 5.94 4.57
CA GLN A 84 -7.82 7.00 4.00
C GLN A 84 -8.83 6.44 3.00
N TRP A 85 -8.39 5.55 2.11
CA TRP A 85 -9.26 4.90 1.12
C TRP A 85 -10.39 4.11 1.78
N ILE A 86 -10.07 3.30 2.80
CA ILE A 86 -11.07 2.53 3.57
C ILE A 86 -12.04 3.49 4.27
N HIS A 87 -11.53 4.57 4.86
CA HIS A 87 -12.35 5.57 5.54
C HIS A 87 -13.38 6.21 4.59
N HIS A 88 -12.94 6.71 3.42
CA HIS A 88 -13.85 7.31 2.44
C HIS A 88 -14.85 6.28 1.88
N PHE A 89 -14.41 5.04 1.64
CA PHE A 89 -15.29 3.97 1.19
C PHE A 89 -16.38 3.65 2.23
N ALA A 90 -16.00 3.53 3.50
CA ALA A 90 -16.94 3.26 4.59
C ALA A 90 -17.94 4.40 4.81
N ALA A 91 -17.52 5.64 4.55
CA ALA A 91 -18.35 6.84 4.66
C ALA A 91 -19.22 7.10 3.41
N SER A 92 -19.11 6.28 2.36
CA SER A 92 -19.70 6.56 1.04
C SER A 92 -19.33 7.95 0.49
N ASP A 93 -18.15 8.44 0.84
CA ASP A 93 -17.63 9.75 0.45
C ASP A 93 -17.02 9.67 -0.96
N VAL A 94 -17.82 9.98 -1.97
CA VAL A 94 -17.42 9.93 -3.38
C VAL A 94 -16.24 10.86 -3.67
N GLU A 95 -16.26 12.09 -3.13
CA GLU A 95 -15.23 13.08 -3.42
C GLU A 95 -13.90 12.66 -2.80
N GLY A 96 -13.91 12.33 -1.51
CA GLY A 96 -12.72 11.85 -0.82
C GLY A 96 -12.16 10.56 -1.44
N PHE A 97 -13.04 9.62 -1.82
CA PHE A 97 -12.67 8.40 -2.52
C PHE A 97 -11.95 8.70 -3.84
N LEU A 98 -12.55 9.52 -4.72
CA LEU A 98 -11.98 9.84 -6.03
C LEU A 98 -10.70 10.68 -5.92
N SER A 99 -10.56 11.49 -4.86
CA SER A 99 -9.37 12.30 -4.63
C SER A 99 -8.09 11.45 -4.50
N LEU A 100 -8.20 10.17 -4.17
CA LEU A 100 -7.07 9.24 -4.03
C LEU A 100 -6.63 8.60 -5.36
N HIS A 101 -7.36 8.81 -6.46
CA HIS A 101 -7.10 8.20 -7.75
C HIS A 101 -6.42 9.17 -8.73
N THR A 102 -5.67 8.63 -9.69
CA THR A 102 -5.19 9.42 -10.84
C THR A 102 -6.32 9.69 -11.83
N GLN A 103 -6.15 10.67 -12.72
CA GLN A 103 -7.12 10.95 -13.78
C GLN A 103 -7.33 9.73 -14.72
N ASP A 104 -6.26 9.01 -15.00
CA ASP A 104 -6.24 7.81 -15.84
C ASP A 104 -6.45 6.50 -15.06
N SER A 105 -7.01 6.57 -13.84
CA SER A 105 -7.12 5.40 -12.97
C SER A 105 -7.96 4.29 -13.57
N VAL A 106 -7.50 3.04 -13.42
CA VAL A 106 -8.19 1.85 -13.91
C VAL A 106 -8.76 1.06 -12.74
N LEU A 107 -10.03 0.67 -12.85
CA LEU A 107 -10.67 -0.30 -11.96
C LEU A 107 -10.95 -1.59 -12.74
N GLU A 108 -10.49 -2.71 -12.20
CA GLU A 108 -10.83 -4.05 -12.66
C GLU A 108 -11.58 -4.81 -11.56
N MET A 109 -12.73 -5.40 -11.89
CA MET A 109 -13.51 -6.25 -10.99
C MET A 109 -13.80 -7.61 -11.65
N PRO A 110 -12.80 -8.51 -11.72
CA PRO A 110 -12.97 -9.81 -12.36
C PRO A 110 -14.12 -10.61 -11.73
N GLY A 111 -15.00 -11.14 -12.56
CA GLY A 111 -16.14 -11.94 -12.09
C GLY A 111 -17.29 -11.11 -11.52
N ALA A 112 -17.35 -9.82 -11.84
CA ALA A 112 -18.44 -8.92 -11.44
C ALA A 112 -19.13 -8.25 -12.64
N GLU A 113 -18.88 -8.76 -13.85
CA GLU A 113 -19.33 -8.18 -15.13
C GLU A 113 -20.86 -8.16 -15.27
N ASP A 114 -21.54 -9.11 -14.62
CA ASP A 114 -23.00 -9.24 -14.58
C ASP A 114 -23.66 -8.44 -13.44
N LEU A 115 -22.86 -7.91 -12.51
CA LEU A 115 -23.34 -7.28 -11.28
C LEU A 115 -23.26 -5.76 -11.31
N PHE A 116 -22.27 -5.22 -12.02
CA PHE A 116 -21.98 -3.79 -12.04
C PHE A 116 -21.84 -3.30 -13.48
N THR A 117 -22.39 -2.13 -13.77
CA THR A 117 -22.22 -1.47 -15.07
C THR A 117 -21.69 -0.05 -14.89
N PRO A 118 -20.45 0.25 -15.35
CA PRO A 118 -19.46 -0.71 -15.82
C PRO A 118 -18.77 -1.44 -14.65
N ALA A 119 -18.47 -2.73 -14.82
CA ALA A 119 -17.67 -3.51 -13.86
C ALA A 119 -16.19 -3.12 -13.90
N ASN A 120 -15.71 -2.67 -15.06
CA ASN A 120 -14.35 -2.17 -15.24
C ASN A 120 -14.41 -0.69 -15.65
N CYS A 121 -13.65 0.16 -14.97
CA CYS A 121 -13.61 1.59 -15.27
C CYS A 121 -12.25 1.95 -15.86
N ASN A 122 -12.26 2.79 -16.89
CA ASN A 122 -11.07 3.37 -17.50
C ASN A 122 -11.15 4.89 -17.41
N GLY A 123 -10.44 5.47 -16.45
CA GLY A 123 -10.43 6.90 -16.17
C GLY A 123 -11.42 7.32 -15.07
N ILE A 124 -11.18 8.52 -14.52
CA ILE A 124 -11.90 9.01 -13.34
C ILE A 124 -13.41 9.19 -13.57
N ASP A 125 -13.83 9.57 -14.78
CA ASP A 125 -15.24 9.82 -15.08
C ASP A 125 -16.08 8.55 -15.00
N GLN A 126 -15.53 7.43 -15.49
CA GLN A 126 -16.17 6.13 -15.37
C GLN A 126 -16.17 5.67 -13.91
N LEU A 127 -15.07 5.91 -13.19
CA LEU A 127 -14.97 5.56 -11.77
C LEU A 127 -15.94 6.39 -10.91
N LEU A 128 -16.16 7.66 -11.22
CA LEU A 128 -17.16 8.53 -10.59
C LEU A 128 -18.56 7.94 -10.77
N ASN A 129 -18.94 7.63 -12.01
CA ASN A 129 -20.24 7.03 -12.30
C ASN A 129 -20.42 5.72 -11.54
N HIS A 130 -19.40 4.85 -11.55
CA HIS A 130 -19.40 3.61 -10.79
C HIS A 130 -19.57 3.86 -9.28
N ALA A 131 -18.78 4.75 -8.68
CA ALA A 131 -18.84 5.04 -7.24
C ALA A 131 -20.21 5.60 -6.82
N VAL A 132 -20.80 6.50 -7.61
CA VAL A 132 -22.13 7.06 -7.34
C VAL A 132 -23.21 5.98 -7.38
N VAL A 133 -23.18 5.09 -8.38
CA VAL A 133 -24.15 3.99 -8.48
C VAL A 133 -23.93 2.96 -7.37
N PHE A 134 -22.68 2.62 -7.10
CA PHE A 134 -22.30 1.65 -6.08
C PHE A 134 -22.74 2.11 -4.69
N PHE A 135 -22.36 3.32 -4.26
CA PHE A 135 -22.71 3.82 -2.92
C PHE A 135 -24.21 4.15 -2.74
N LYS A 136 -24.97 4.28 -3.84
CA LYS A 136 -26.45 4.31 -3.76
C LYS A 136 -27.08 2.94 -3.55
N SER A 137 -26.41 1.89 -4.01
CA SER A 137 -26.94 0.53 -4.04
C SER A 137 -26.39 -0.35 -2.91
N PHE A 138 -25.25 0.05 -2.34
CA PHE A 138 -24.53 -0.72 -1.34
C PHE A 138 -24.14 0.13 -0.14
N ARG A 139 -24.18 -0.49 1.03
CA ARG A 139 -23.74 0.12 2.30
C ARG A 139 -22.82 -0.85 3.04
N LEU A 140 -21.66 -0.36 3.45
CA LEU A 140 -20.79 -1.12 4.36
C LEU A 140 -21.43 -1.15 5.75
N ILE A 141 -21.69 -2.35 6.26
CA ILE A 141 -22.26 -2.55 7.60
C ILE A 141 -21.14 -2.76 8.62
N GLU A 142 -20.18 -3.62 8.28
CA GLU A 142 -19.08 -3.96 9.18
C GLU A 142 -17.82 -4.27 8.38
N LEU A 143 -16.68 -3.76 8.85
CA LEU A 143 -15.36 -4.14 8.38
C LEU A 143 -14.65 -4.93 9.48
N GLN A 144 -14.29 -6.18 9.22
CA GLN A 144 -13.60 -7.03 10.19
C GLN A 144 -12.11 -6.67 10.26
N GLN A 145 -11.78 -5.58 10.94
CA GLN A 145 -10.43 -4.99 11.00
C GLN A 145 -9.32 -5.99 11.39
N LYS A 146 -9.62 -6.95 12.28
CA LYS A 146 -8.65 -7.99 12.70
C LYS A 146 -8.22 -8.93 11.58
N LEU A 147 -8.97 -8.99 10.49
CA LEU A 147 -8.66 -9.80 9.32
C LEU A 147 -8.14 -8.96 8.14
N THR A 148 -8.00 -7.65 8.35
CA THR A 148 -7.42 -6.75 7.35
C THR A 148 -5.90 -6.94 7.33
N HIS A 149 -5.37 -7.38 6.20
CA HIS A 149 -3.93 -7.51 5.99
C HIS A 149 -3.52 -6.61 4.84
N SER A 150 -2.57 -5.72 5.09
CA SER A 150 -1.98 -4.84 4.09
C SER A 150 -0.48 -5.12 3.93
N TYR A 151 -0.02 -5.17 2.69
CA TYR A 151 1.40 -5.34 2.36
C TYR A 151 1.79 -4.38 1.24
N ALA A 152 2.80 -3.56 1.48
CA ALA A 152 3.35 -2.63 0.50
C ALA A 152 4.66 -3.19 -0.09
N ALA A 153 4.77 -3.18 -1.41
CA ALA A 153 5.98 -3.54 -2.15
C ALA A 153 6.20 -2.55 -3.28
N GLU A 154 7.28 -1.78 -3.19
CA GLU A 154 7.54 -0.67 -4.11
C GLU A 154 6.32 0.24 -4.25
N ARG A 155 5.61 0.17 -5.39
CA ARG A 155 4.42 0.95 -5.74
C ARG A 155 3.10 0.20 -5.56
N PHE A 156 3.13 -1.03 -5.07
CA PHE A 156 1.94 -1.87 -4.92
C PHE A 156 1.52 -1.96 -3.46
N VAL A 157 0.21 -1.96 -3.22
CA VAL A 157 -0.37 -2.35 -1.94
C VAL A 157 -1.40 -3.46 -2.15
N PHE A 158 -1.22 -4.56 -1.43
CA PHE A 158 -2.19 -5.65 -1.38
C PHE A 158 -3.01 -5.50 -0.12
N LEU A 159 -4.33 -5.53 -0.25
CA LEU A 159 -5.26 -5.37 0.85
C LEU A 159 -6.26 -6.50 0.82
N ARG A 160 -6.21 -7.37 1.83
CA ARG A 160 -7.25 -8.37 2.07
C ARG A 160 -8.15 -7.88 3.18
N MET A 161 -9.46 -7.88 2.98
CA MET A 161 -10.44 -7.52 4.00
C MET A 161 -11.65 -8.44 3.95
N THR A 162 -12.33 -8.60 5.08
CA THR A 162 -13.65 -9.22 5.14
C THR A 162 -14.66 -8.14 5.54
N ALA A 163 -15.69 -7.98 4.71
CA ALA A 163 -16.68 -6.94 4.87
C ALA A 163 -18.09 -7.53 4.82
N SER A 164 -18.96 -7.04 5.69
CA SER A 164 -20.40 -7.25 5.60
C SER A 164 -21.01 -6.05 4.88
N ILE A 165 -21.65 -6.31 3.75
CA ILE A 165 -22.18 -5.29 2.84
C ILE A 165 -23.67 -5.55 2.66
N GLU A 166 -24.47 -4.50 2.80
CA GLU A 166 -25.89 -4.53 2.47
C GLU A 166 -26.10 -4.12 1.02
N TYR A 167 -26.90 -4.90 0.29
CA TYR A 167 -27.52 -4.50 -0.96
C TYR A 167 -28.85 -3.81 -0.66
N ILE A 168 -28.84 -2.48 -0.72
CA ILE A 168 -29.92 -1.59 -0.27
C ILE A 168 -31.26 -1.91 -0.95
N PRO A 169 -31.35 -2.14 -2.28
CA PRO A 169 -32.62 -2.43 -2.94
C PRO A 169 -33.35 -3.66 -2.37
N ALA A 170 -32.60 -4.68 -1.93
CA ALA A 170 -33.17 -5.89 -1.34
C ALA A 170 -33.27 -5.83 0.20
N GLY A 171 -32.63 -4.85 0.85
CA GLY A 171 -32.52 -4.79 2.31
C GLY A 171 -31.83 -6.01 2.92
N ARG A 172 -30.92 -6.64 2.17
CA ARG A 172 -30.22 -7.86 2.57
C ARG A 172 -28.72 -7.64 2.59
N SER A 173 -28.06 -8.26 3.56
CA SER A 173 -26.62 -8.22 3.72
C SER A 173 -25.99 -9.55 3.34
N TYR A 174 -24.76 -9.47 2.87
CA TYR A 174 -23.87 -10.60 2.63
C TYR A 174 -22.49 -10.28 3.19
N THR A 175 -21.70 -11.31 3.48
CA THR A 175 -20.32 -11.15 3.97
C THR A 175 -19.37 -11.77 2.96
N ALA A 176 -18.43 -10.99 2.46
CA ALA A 176 -17.46 -11.44 1.49
C ALA A 176 -16.03 -11.10 1.91
N CYS A 177 -15.09 -11.96 1.53
CA CYS A 177 -13.67 -11.66 1.59
C CYS A 177 -13.25 -10.99 0.28
N HIS A 178 -12.80 -9.75 0.38
CA HIS A 178 -12.29 -8.97 -0.72
C HIS A 178 -10.76 -8.99 -0.71
N VAL A 179 -10.17 -9.20 -1.88
CA VAL A 179 -8.74 -9.04 -2.13
C VAL A 179 -8.59 -7.92 -3.14
N HIS A 180 -7.84 -6.89 -2.74
CA HIS A 180 -7.53 -5.75 -3.57
C HIS A 180 -6.03 -5.70 -3.84
N GLU A 181 -5.70 -5.39 -5.09
CA GLU A 181 -4.37 -4.98 -5.51
C GLU A 181 -4.46 -3.53 -5.95
N PHE A 182 -3.69 -2.66 -5.30
CA PHE A 182 -3.56 -1.26 -5.65
C PHE A 182 -2.17 -1.02 -6.24
N GLU A 183 -2.12 -0.41 -7.40
CA GLU A 183 -0.89 0.15 -7.97
C GLU A 183 -0.94 1.67 -7.81
N PHE A 184 0.14 2.23 -7.28
CA PHE A 184 0.31 3.65 -7.09
C PHE A 184 1.22 4.24 -8.15
N ARG A 185 0.86 5.45 -8.58
CA ARG A 185 1.76 6.39 -9.25
C ARG A 185 1.92 7.57 -8.30
N GLU A 186 3.12 7.68 -7.73
CA GLU A 186 3.39 8.62 -6.63
C GLU A 186 2.51 8.33 -5.41
N ASP A 187 1.61 9.25 -5.05
CA ASP A 187 0.70 9.13 -3.91
C ASP A 187 -0.76 8.85 -4.31
N LYS A 188 -1.00 8.56 -5.60
CA LYS A 188 -2.35 8.29 -6.16
C LYS A 188 -2.46 6.88 -6.70
N ILE A 189 -3.67 6.32 -6.61
CA ILE A 189 -4.03 5.01 -7.14
C ILE A 189 -4.19 5.12 -8.66
N SER A 190 -3.27 4.52 -9.41
CA SER A 190 -3.35 4.44 -10.88
C SER A 190 -4.07 3.20 -11.37
N ARG A 191 -4.06 2.11 -10.60
CA ARG A 191 -4.82 0.90 -10.92
C ARG A 191 -5.30 0.22 -9.66
N ARG A 192 -6.51 -0.32 -9.71
CA ARG A 192 -7.08 -1.16 -8.67
C ARG A 192 -7.70 -2.41 -9.28
N VAL A 193 -7.27 -3.58 -8.81
CA VAL A 193 -7.99 -4.84 -9.03
C VAL A 193 -8.73 -5.18 -7.75
N SER A 194 -10.00 -5.56 -7.87
CA SER A 194 -10.84 -5.98 -6.74
C SER A 194 -11.47 -7.32 -7.05
N VAL A 195 -11.17 -8.33 -6.25
CA VAL A 195 -11.72 -9.68 -6.38
C VAL A 195 -12.46 -10.04 -5.10
N ALA A 196 -13.64 -10.65 -5.24
CA ALA A 196 -14.39 -11.24 -4.15
C ALA A 196 -15.23 -12.42 -4.67
N ASP A 197 -15.75 -13.23 -3.75
CA ASP A 197 -16.81 -14.17 -4.06
C ASP A 197 -18.16 -13.43 -4.10
N TYR A 198 -18.73 -13.32 -5.29
CA TYR A 198 -20.01 -12.65 -5.50
C TYR A 198 -21.21 -13.61 -5.57
N GLY A 199 -21.04 -14.89 -5.24
CA GLY A 199 -22.10 -15.90 -5.33
C GLY A 199 -23.35 -15.54 -4.52
N GLU A 200 -23.17 -15.13 -3.27
CA GLU A 200 -24.28 -14.72 -2.40
C GLU A 200 -24.97 -13.44 -2.90
N LEU A 201 -24.19 -12.44 -3.34
CA LEU A 201 -24.74 -11.22 -3.92
C LEU A 201 -25.59 -11.49 -5.17
N ARG A 202 -25.13 -12.36 -6.07
CA ARG A 202 -25.91 -12.78 -7.25
C ARG A 202 -27.25 -13.38 -6.86
N GLN A 203 -27.26 -14.23 -5.85
CA GLN A 203 -28.49 -14.84 -5.36
C GLN A 203 -29.45 -13.77 -4.81
N ILE A 204 -28.95 -12.82 -4.01
CA ILE A 204 -29.74 -11.72 -3.47
C ILE A 204 -30.38 -10.89 -4.60
N ILE A 205 -29.60 -10.51 -5.62
CA ILE A 205 -30.09 -9.71 -6.75
C ILE A 205 -31.16 -10.47 -7.53
N LYS A 206 -30.91 -11.74 -7.87
CA LYS A 206 -31.85 -12.57 -8.63
C LYS A 206 -33.19 -12.73 -7.91
N GLU A 207 -33.17 -12.95 -6.60
CA GLU A 207 -34.40 -13.07 -5.79
C GLU A 207 -35.17 -11.75 -5.69
N HIS A 208 -34.45 -10.62 -5.62
CA HIS A 208 -35.05 -9.30 -5.64
C HIS A 208 -35.75 -9.01 -6.98
N GLU A 209 -35.06 -9.23 -8.10
CA GLU A 209 -35.60 -9.03 -9.45
C GLU A 209 -36.82 -9.90 -9.72
N TYR A 210 -36.78 -11.18 -9.31
CA TYR A 210 -37.92 -12.08 -9.40
C TYR A 210 -39.13 -11.51 -8.65
N THR A 211 -38.93 -11.06 -7.40
CA THR A 211 -40.00 -10.48 -6.58
C THR A 211 -40.62 -9.24 -7.23
N GLN A 212 -39.82 -8.37 -7.86
CA GLN A 212 -40.32 -7.20 -8.57
C GLN A 212 -41.11 -7.58 -9.83
N SER A 213 -40.67 -8.59 -10.57
CA SER A 213 -41.36 -9.06 -11.78
C SER A 213 -42.71 -9.72 -11.52
N THR A 214 -42.92 -10.24 -10.31
CA THR A 214 -44.15 -10.95 -9.93
C THR A 214 -45.19 -10.08 -9.21
N LYS A 215 -44.87 -8.81 -8.93
CA LYS A 215 -45.85 -7.87 -8.36
C LYS A 215 -46.77 -7.36 -9.49
N PRO A 216 -48.08 -7.65 -9.46
CA PRO A 216 -49.03 -7.16 -10.44
C PRO A 216 -49.26 -5.65 -10.35
#